data_AF-A0A6F8T2R9-F1
#
_entry.id   AF-A0A6F8T2R9-F1
#
_cell.length_a   1.000
_cell.length_b   1.000
_cell.length_c   1.000
_cell.angle_alpha   90.00
_cell.angle_beta   90.00
_cell.angle_gamma   90.00
#
_symmetry.space_group_name_H-M   'P 1'
#
loop_
_entity.id
_entity.type
_entity.pdbx_description
1 polymer ?
#
loop_
_entity_poly.entity_id
_entity_poly.type
_entity_poly.pdbx_seq_one_letter_code
_entity_poly.pdbx_strand_id
1 'polypeptide(L)'
;MNNNTKTKASKCLKAMLGGSILNRKRLGDMGLADNNDSLHSYASYLRNKRFIPIESTKNPNGTCDYFMLSEEIARYKDPIQRIKQQEEMASLIECERQQKLIEDVSTFLNRLIEFPALWSFWSDLPFRLDEIRIEINALLSNEKSINQ
;
A
#
# COMPACT_ATOMS: atom_id res chain seq x y z
N MET A 1 -2.22 8.78 -14.80
CA MET A 1 -2.34 9.81 -13.73
C MET A 1 -2.17 11.18 -14.36
N ASN A 2 -3.15 12.08 -14.18
CA ASN A 2 -3.09 13.44 -14.71
C ASN A 2 -2.09 14.33 -13.94
N ASN A 3 -1.54 15.34 -14.61
CA ASN A 3 -0.60 16.30 -14.02
C ASN A 3 -1.17 17.02 -12.78
N ASN A 4 -2.50 17.22 -12.72
CA ASN A 4 -3.16 17.84 -11.58
C ASN A 4 -2.97 17.05 -10.26
N THR A 5 -3.09 15.72 -10.32
CA THR A 5 -2.91 14.83 -9.15
C THR A 5 -1.48 14.91 -8.60
N LYS A 6 -0.47 15.00 -9.47
CA LYS A 6 0.93 15.16 -9.05
C LYS A 6 1.12 16.48 -8.30
N THR A 7 0.59 17.58 -8.85
CA THR A 7 0.68 18.91 -8.22
C THR A 7 -0.03 18.95 -6.86
N LYS A 8 -1.22 18.36 -6.74
CA LYS A 8 -1.96 18.31 -5.47
C LYS A 8 -1.26 17.45 -4.42
N ALA A 9 -0.74 16.28 -4.81
CA ALA A 9 0.07 15.45 -3.94
C ALA A 9 1.33 16.17 -3.44
N SER A 10 2.03 16.91 -4.32
CA SER A 10 3.18 17.72 -3.91
C SER A 10 2.83 18.82 -2.90
N LYS A 11 1.66 19.46 -3.05
CA LYS A 11 1.18 20.44 -2.05
C LYS A 11 0.85 19.79 -0.71
N CYS A 12 0.24 18.60 -0.72
CA CYS A 12 0.00 17.81 0.49
C CYS A 12 1.32 17.44 1.18
N LEU A 13 2.29 16.95 0.41
CA LEU A 13 3.63 16.63 0.92
C LEU A 13 4.28 17.85 1.57
N LYS A 14 4.25 19.01 0.91
CA LYS A 14 4.82 20.25 1.48
C LYS A 14 4.20 20.61 2.83
N ALA A 15 2.88 20.45 2.97
CA ALA A 15 2.21 20.72 4.23
C ALA A 15 2.64 19.72 5.33
N MET A 16 2.69 18.42 5.02
CA MET A 16 3.12 17.39 5.97
C MET A 16 4.59 17.56 6.39
N LEU A 17 5.48 17.95 5.47
CA LEU A 17 6.88 18.30 5.79
C LEU A 17 7.03 19.55 6.67
N GLY A 18 5.96 20.36 6.75
CA GLY A 18 5.81 21.45 7.71
C GLY A 18 5.21 21.03 9.05
N GLY A 19 5.01 19.72 9.28
CA GLY A 19 4.38 19.17 10.51
C GLY A 19 2.85 19.23 10.52
N SER A 20 2.21 19.50 9.37
CA SER A 20 0.75 19.58 9.30
C SER A 20 0.11 18.20 9.21
N ILE A 21 -0.88 17.95 10.06
CA ILE A 21 -1.83 16.84 9.93
C ILE A 21 -2.89 17.22 8.90
N LEU A 22 -3.04 16.44 7.83
CA LEU A 22 -4.00 16.66 6.76
C LEU A 22 -5.25 15.83 6.97
N ASN A 23 -6.41 16.46 6.76
CA ASN A 23 -7.71 15.80 6.69
C ASN A 23 -8.56 16.45 5.61
N ARG A 24 -9.77 15.92 5.38
CA ARG A 24 -10.66 16.41 4.31
C ARG A 24 -10.98 17.90 4.46
N LYS A 25 -11.18 18.39 5.68
CA LYS A 25 -11.44 19.81 5.94
C LYS A 25 -10.23 20.67 5.56
N ARG A 26 -9.04 20.27 6.00
CA ARG A 26 -7.79 20.97 5.71
C ARG A 26 -7.44 20.98 4.22
N LEU A 27 -7.81 19.94 3.46
CA LEU A 27 -7.72 19.97 1.99
C LEU A 27 -8.63 21.04 1.36
N GLY A 28 -9.83 21.24 1.91
CA GLY A 28 -10.72 22.33 1.52
C GLY A 28 -10.08 23.69 1.78
N ASP A 29 -9.52 23.88 2.97
CA ASP A 29 -8.83 25.13 3.36
C ASP A 29 -7.62 25.43 2.46
N MET A 30 -6.95 24.40 1.95
CA MET A 30 -5.82 24.53 1.01
C MET A 30 -6.25 24.78 -0.44
N GLY A 31 -7.55 24.81 -0.74
CA GLY A 31 -8.09 24.93 -2.10
C GLY A 31 -7.72 23.74 -2.99
N LEU A 32 -7.60 22.54 -2.41
CA LEU A 32 -7.21 21.31 -3.13
C LEU A 32 -8.36 20.33 -3.33
N ALA A 33 -9.43 20.47 -2.57
CA ALA A 33 -10.61 19.63 -2.71
C ALA A 33 -11.44 20.05 -3.93
N ASP A 34 -11.30 19.33 -5.05
CA ASP A 34 -12.34 19.34 -6.09
C ASP A 34 -13.40 18.27 -5.76
N ASN A 35 -14.56 18.32 -6.40
CA ASN A 35 -15.57 17.26 -6.27
C ASN A 35 -14.95 15.88 -6.56
N ASN A 36 -15.07 14.95 -5.61
CA ASN A 36 -14.52 13.59 -5.60
C ASN A 36 -13.00 13.42 -5.39
N ASP A 37 -12.25 14.48 -5.06
CA ASP A 37 -10.85 14.28 -4.68
C ASP A 37 -10.71 13.64 -3.30
N SER A 38 -9.92 12.56 -3.25
CA SER A 38 -9.68 11.80 -2.03
C SER A 38 -8.27 12.05 -1.50
N LEU A 39 -8.18 12.62 -0.30
CA LEU A 39 -6.91 12.75 0.44
C LEU A 39 -6.18 11.41 0.51
N HIS A 40 -6.95 10.32 0.65
CA HIS A 40 -6.44 8.98 0.67
C HIS A 40 -5.69 8.63 -0.63
N SER A 41 -6.18 9.07 -1.80
CA SER A 41 -5.49 8.83 -3.07
C SER A 41 -4.14 9.54 -3.15
N TYR A 42 -4.04 10.75 -2.60
CA TYR A 42 -2.77 11.50 -2.57
C TYR A 42 -1.78 10.89 -1.58
N ALA A 43 -2.23 10.57 -0.38
CA ALA A 43 -1.43 9.89 0.63
C ALA A 43 -0.95 8.52 0.10
N SER A 44 -1.85 7.74 -0.50
CA SER A 44 -1.53 6.45 -1.13
C SER A 44 -0.52 6.60 -2.27
N TYR A 45 -0.66 7.62 -3.12
CA TYR A 45 0.33 7.89 -4.17
C TYR A 45 1.72 8.20 -3.59
N LEU A 46 1.79 9.14 -2.64
CA LEU A 46 3.05 9.54 -2.02
C LEU A 46 3.72 8.36 -1.30
N ARG A 47 2.96 7.56 -0.56
CA ARG A 47 3.46 6.36 0.09
C ARG A 47 3.91 5.31 -0.92
N ASN A 48 2.99 4.84 -1.75
CA ASN A 48 3.20 3.63 -2.56
C ASN A 48 4.03 3.84 -3.85
N LYS A 49 4.16 5.09 -4.32
CA LYS A 49 4.90 5.42 -5.55
C LYS A 49 6.09 6.34 -5.33
N ARG A 50 6.13 7.08 -4.23
CA ARG A 50 7.25 7.98 -3.88
C ARG A 50 7.95 7.58 -2.59
N PHE A 51 7.52 6.48 -1.96
CA PHE A 51 8.12 5.91 -0.76
C PHE A 51 8.25 6.93 0.37
N ILE A 52 7.24 7.80 0.50
CA ILE A 52 7.16 8.78 1.59
C ILE A 52 6.52 8.09 2.80
N PRO A 53 7.12 8.18 4.00
CA PRO A 53 6.58 7.59 5.23
C PRO A 53 5.42 8.43 5.76
N ILE A 54 4.25 8.21 5.17
CA ILE A 54 2.99 8.84 5.59
C ILE A 54 2.25 7.88 6.49
N GLU A 55 1.92 8.36 7.68
CA GLU A 55 1.06 7.70 8.64
C GLU A 55 -0.38 8.13 8.49
N SER A 56 -1.29 7.29 8.96
CA SER A 56 -2.70 7.64 9.05
C SER A 56 -3.35 7.17 10.33
N THR A 57 -4.23 7.99 10.88
CA THR A 57 -5.06 7.64 12.05
C THR A 57 -6.53 7.78 11.68
N LYS A 58 -7.31 6.75 12.00
CA LYS A 58 -8.76 6.76 11.77
C LYS A 58 -9.45 7.44 12.96
N ASN A 59 -10.20 8.48 12.67
CA ASN A 59 -10.98 9.22 13.64
C ASN A 59 -12.31 8.50 13.97
N PRO A 60 -12.91 8.78 15.14
CA PRO A 60 -14.21 8.21 15.53
C PRO A 60 -15.34 8.49 14.53
N ASN A 61 -15.26 9.59 13.78
CA ASN A 61 -16.21 9.97 12.75
C ASN A 61 -16.00 9.25 11.40
N GLY A 62 -15.10 8.26 11.34
CA GLY A 62 -14.80 7.50 10.13
C GLY A 62 -13.88 8.19 9.12
N THR A 63 -13.46 9.44 9.39
CA THR A 63 -12.45 10.12 8.57
C THR A 63 -11.03 9.69 8.94
N CYS A 64 -10.06 9.93 8.06
CA CYS A 64 -8.65 9.68 8.35
C CYS A 64 -7.85 10.98 8.35
N ASP A 65 -6.99 11.10 9.35
CA ASP A 65 -5.93 12.09 9.43
C ASP A 65 -4.65 11.48 8.85
N TYR A 66 -3.92 12.25 8.05
CA TYR A 66 -2.67 11.85 7.40
C TYR A 66 -1.54 12.79 7.81
N PHE A 67 -0.40 12.24 8.19
CA PHE A 67 0.72 13.02 8.69
C PHE A 67 2.06 12.31 8.47
N MET A 68 3.15 13.01 8.74
CA MET A 68 4.49 12.43 8.84
C MET A 68 4.99 12.62 10.26
N LEU A 69 5.68 11.62 10.80
CA LEU A 69 6.34 11.73 12.11
C LEU A 69 7.45 12.79 12.06
N SER A 70 7.73 13.43 13.19
CA SER A 70 8.70 14.54 13.24
C SER A 70 10.12 14.07 12.88
N GLU A 71 10.47 12.85 13.31
CA GLU A 71 11.71 12.18 13.01
C GLU A 71 11.84 11.89 11.51
N GLU A 72 10.75 11.41 10.89
CA GLU A 72 10.71 11.12 9.45
C GLU A 72 10.74 12.40 8.61
N ILE A 73 10.19 13.51 9.10
CA ILE A 73 10.35 14.84 8.48
C ILE A 73 11.82 15.29 8.55
N ALA A 74 12.49 15.09 9.69
CA ALA A 74 13.90 15.44 9.86
C ALA A 74 14.79 14.61 8.92
N ARG A 75 14.57 13.29 8.87
CA ARG A 75 15.23 12.37 7.91
C ARG A 75 14.98 12.78 6.47
N TYR A 76 13.75 13.17 6.13
CA TYR A 76 13.43 13.62 4.78
C TYR A 76 14.18 14.90 4.40
N LYS A 77 14.48 15.80 5.35
CA LYS A 77 15.21 17.05 5.03
C LYS A 77 16.71 16.82 4.80
N ASP A 78 17.28 15.78 5.39
CA ASP A 78 18.66 15.35 5.16
C ASP A 78 18.75 14.52 3.85
N PRO A 79 19.58 14.90 2.86
CA PRO A 79 19.68 14.18 1.58
C PRO A 79 20.15 12.72 1.70
N ILE A 80 21.04 12.41 2.64
CA ILE A 80 21.59 11.07 2.84
C ILE A 80 20.54 10.20 3.53
N GLN A 81 19.90 10.74 4.57
CA GLN A 81 18.86 10.02 5.32
C GLN A 81 17.58 9.83 4.49
N ARG A 82 17.24 10.78 3.62
CA ARG A 82 16.09 10.66 2.70
C ARG A 82 16.20 9.44 1.80
N ILE A 83 17.38 9.14 1.26
CA ILE A 83 17.59 7.98 0.39
C ILE A 83 17.34 6.69 1.18
N LYS A 84 17.96 6.58 2.37
CA LYS A 84 17.78 5.42 3.27
C LYS A 84 16.30 5.22 3.65
N GLN A 85 15.63 6.31 4.03
CA GLN A 85 14.20 6.32 4.34
C GLN A 85 13.35 5.81 3.17
N GLN A 86 13.66 6.22 1.93
CA GLN A 86 12.93 5.75 0.75
C GLN A 86 13.16 4.26 0.47
N GLU A 87 14.37 3.75 0.66
CA GLU A 87 14.70 2.32 0.52
C GLU A 87 14.00 1.47 1.58
N GLU A 88 14.01 1.91 2.84
CA GLU A 88 13.28 1.29 3.94
C GLU A 88 11.77 1.23 3.63
N MET A 89 11.19 2.36 3.20
CA MET A 89 9.77 2.42 2.85
C MET A 89 9.42 1.56 1.64
N ALA A 90 10.27 1.51 0.62
CA ALA A 90 10.07 0.63 -0.53
C ALA A 90 10.02 -0.84 -0.11
N SER A 91 10.94 -1.25 0.77
CA SER A 91 11.02 -2.61 1.29
C SER A 91 9.78 -2.96 2.14
N LEU A 92 9.35 -2.05 3.00
CA LEU A 92 8.14 -2.21 3.82
C LEU A 92 6.89 -2.36 2.95
N ILE A 93 6.71 -1.49 1.96
CA ILE A 93 5.55 -1.54 1.06
C ILE A 93 5.52 -2.84 0.24
N GLU A 94 6.68 -3.33 -0.18
CA GLU A 94 6.74 -4.60 -0.91
C GLU A 94 6.38 -5.79 -0.01
N CYS A 95 6.87 -5.79 1.24
CA CYS A 95 6.48 -6.79 2.24
C CYS A 95 4.97 -6.80 2.48
N GLU A 96 4.35 -5.63 2.66
CA GLU A 96 2.89 -5.51 2.83
C GLU A 96 2.11 -6.03 1.61
N ARG A 97 2.61 -5.80 0.39
CA ARG A 97 1.96 -6.33 -0.83
C ARG A 97 2.02 -7.84 -0.87
N GLN A 98 3.16 -8.42 -0.52
CA GLN A 98 3.33 -9.87 -0.48
C GLN A 98 2.43 -10.50 0.58
N GLN A 99 2.37 -9.91 1.77
CA GLN A 99 1.47 -10.35 2.84
C GLN A 99 0.00 -10.31 2.38
N LYS A 100 -0.42 -9.19 1.76
CA LYS A 100 -1.78 -9.07 1.22
C LYS A 100 -2.10 -10.13 0.16
N LEU A 101 -1.16 -10.43 -0.74
CA LEU A 101 -1.35 -11.49 -1.73
C LEU A 101 -1.54 -12.86 -1.07
N ILE A 102 -0.77 -13.15 -0.03
CA ILE A 102 -0.90 -14.38 0.75
C ILE A 102 -2.28 -14.45 1.44
N GLU A 103 -2.73 -13.35 2.05
CA GLU A 103 -4.06 -13.26 2.67
C GLU A 103 -5.19 -13.46 1.66
N ASP A 104 -5.08 -12.85 0.48
CA ASP A 104 -6.07 -12.97 -0.60
C ASP A 104 -6.14 -14.43 -1.11
N VAL A 105 -4.99 -15.09 -1.30
CA VAL A 105 -4.92 -16.51 -1.67
C VAL A 105 -5.50 -17.40 -0.56
N SER A 106 -5.15 -17.17 0.70
CA SER A 106 -5.68 -17.94 1.83
C SER A 106 -7.21 -17.82 1.93
N THR A 107 -7.72 -16.59 1.80
CA THR A 107 -9.17 -16.31 1.78
C THR A 107 -9.86 -17.03 0.63
N PHE A 108 -9.24 -17.03 -0.55
CA PHE A 108 -9.74 -17.76 -1.71
C PHE A 108 -9.81 -19.26 -1.46
N LEU A 109 -8.74 -19.88 -0.96
CA LEU A 109 -8.71 -21.32 -0.64
C LEU A 109 -9.78 -21.71 0.39
N ASN A 110 -9.97 -20.89 1.44
CA ASN A 110 -11.02 -21.13 2.44
C ASN A 110 -12.42 -21.12 1.81
N ARG A 111 -12.70 -20.17 0.90
CA ARG A 111 -13.98 -20.13 0.18
C ARG A 111 -14.23 -21.34 -0.72
N LEU A 112 -13.18 -21.91 -1.30
CA LEU A 112 -13.32 -23.14 -2.10
C LEU A 112 -13.71 -24.34 -1.24
N ILE A 113 -13.20 -24.41 0.00
CA ILE A 113 -13.59 -25.44 0.98
C ILE A 113 -15.06 -25.24 1.39
N GLU A 114 -15.47 -24.01 1.67
CA GLU A 114 -16.83 -23.67 2.10
C GLU A 114 -17.90 -23.89 1.01
N PHE A 115 -17.54 -23.73 -0.26
CA PHE A 115 -18.47 -23.85 -1.38
C PHE A 115 -17.97 -24.84 -2.45
N PRO A 116 -18.21 -26.16 -2.27
CA PRO A 116 -17.77 -27.19 -3.21
C PRO A 116 -18.28 -27.02 -4.64
N ALA A 117 -19.41 -26.32 -4.84
CA ALA A 117 -19.93 -25.98 -6.17
C ALA A 117 -19.04 -25.01 -6.95
N LEU A 118 -18.17 -24.24 -6.28
CA LEU A 118 -17.14 -23.47 -6.96
C LEU A 118 -16.09 -24.40 -7.58
N TRP A 119 -15.84 -25.57 -6.99
CA TRP A 119 -14.84 -26.52 -7.49
C TRP A 119 -15.12 -26.97 -8.93
N SER A 120 -16.39 -27.21 -9.30
CA SER A 120 -16.78 -27.57 -10.66
C SER A 120 -16.59 -26.43 -11.67
N PHE A 121 -16.74 -25.17 -11.25
CA PHE A 121 -16.48 -24.02 -12.11
C PHE A 121 -14.98 -23.86 -12.39
N TRP A 122 -14.13 -24.21 -11.42
CA TRP A 122 -12.68 -24.11 -11.55
C TRP A 122 -12.04 -25.28 -12.29
N SER A 123 -12.60 -26.50 -12.20
CA SER A 123 -12.15 -27.63 -13.03
C SER A 123 -12.38 -27.41 -14.53
N ASP A 124 -13.29 -26.51 -14.88
CA ASP A 124 -13.63 -26.17 -16.27
C ASP A 124 -12.83 -24.96 -16.80
N LEU A 125 -12.02 -24.29 -15.97
CA LEU A 125 -11.17 -23.19 -16.40
C LEU A 125 -9.89 -23.73 -17.08
N PRO A 126 -9.43 -23.10 -18.19
CA PRO A 126 -8.34 -23.62 -19.02
C PRO A 126 -6.93 -23.50 -18.40
N PHE A 127 -6.81 -23.10 -17.14
CA PHE A 127 -5.54 -23.00 -16.43
C PHE A 127 -5.39 -24.17 -15.44
N ARG A 128 -4.30 -24.92 -15.58
CA ARG A 128 -4.06 -26.15 -14.83
C ARG A 128 -3.67 -25.81 -13.39
N LEU A 129 -4.62 -25.92 -12.46
CA LEU A 129 -4.36 -25.82 -11.02
C LEU A 129 -3.24 -26.77 -10.56
N ASP A 130 -3.06 -27.89 -11.26
CA ASP A 130 -1.96 -28.82 -11.04
C ASP A 130 -0.58 -28.20 -11.31
N GLU A 131 -0.44 -27.36 -12.34
CA GLU A 131 0.81 -26.66 -12.64
C GLU A 131 1.11 -25.61 -11.56
N ILE A 132 0.10 -24.85 -11.12
CA ILE A 132 0.24 -23.89 -10.02
C ILE A 132 0.64 -24.61 -8.72
N ARG A 133 0.03 -25.77 -8.44
CA ARG A 133 0.38 -26.60 -7.28
C ARG A 133 1.81 -27.13 -7.35
N ILE A 134 2.27 -27.57 -8.53
CA ILE A 134 3.65 -28.03 -8.73
C ILE A 134 4.63 -26.88 -8.49
N GLU A 135 4.37 -25.70 -9.05
CA GLU A 135 5.22 -24.52 -8.94
C GLU A 135 5.33 -24.04 -7.48
N ILE A 136 4.21 -23.95 -6.76
CA ILE A 136 4.20 -23.57 -5.33
C ILE A 136 5.02 -24.56 -4.50
N ASN A 137 4.87 -25.87 -4.72
CA ASN A 137 5.62 -26.87 -3.98
C ASN A 137 7.12 -26.83 -4.30
N ALA A 138 7.49 -26.51 -5.53
CA ALA A 138 8.89 -26.34 -5.92
C ALA A 138 9.53 -25.13 -5.22
N LEU A 139 8.82 -23.99 -5.17
CA LEU A 139 9.27 -22.79 -4.46
C LEU A 139 9.46 -23.03 -2.95
N LEU A 140 8.49 -23.68 -2.29
CA LEU A 140 8.56 -24.01 -0.86
C LEU A 140 9.66 -25.03 -0.53
N SER A 141 9.99 -25.93 -1.46
CA SER A 141 11.05 -26.92 -1.29
C SER A 141 12.44 -26.29 -1.43
N ASN A 142 12.59 -25.30 -2.32
CA ASN A 142 13.84 -24.55 -2.49
C ASN A 142 14.15 -23.66 -1.27
N GLU A 143 13.16 -23.04 -0.63
CA GLU A 143 13.36 -22.28 0.62
C GLU A 143 13.89 -23.13 1.78
N LYS A 144 13.48 -24.41 1.86
CA LYS A 144 13.99 -25.35 2.87
C LYS A 144 15.43 -25.77 2.62
N SER A 145 15.88 -25.74 1.37
CA SER A 145 17.24 -26.15 0.98
C SER A 145 18.26 -25.01 1.09
N ILE A 146 17.81 -23.76 1.11
CA ILE A 146 18.66 -22.55 1.27
C ILE A 146 18.90 -22.21 2.74
N ASN A 147 18.03 -22.68 3.65
CA ASN A 147 18.14 -22.46 5.10
C ASN A 147 18.79 -23.64 5.86
N GLN A 148 19.54 -24.50 5.17
CA GLN A 148 20.40 -25.56 5.72
C GLN A 148 21.86 -25.26 5.41
#